data_AF-A0A0R2DZ31-F1
#
_entry.id   AF-A0A0R2DZ31-F1
#
_cell.length_a   1.000
_cell.length_b   1.000
_cell.length_c   1.000
_cell.angle_alpha   90.00
_cell.angle_beta   90.00
_cell.angle_gamma   90.00
#
_symmetry.space_group_name_H-M   'P 1'
#
loop_
_entity.id
_entity.type
_entity.pdbx_description
1 polymer ?
#
loop_
_entity_poly.entity_id
_entity_poly.type
_entity_poly.pdbx_seq_one_letter_code
_entity_poly.pdbx_strand_id
1 'polypeptide(L)' 'MGLYILMFAIVLGVILLGSGISKIKQRQTVIGYILSIIGIAFLIFAGYDIIIILHALFA' A
#
# COMPACT_ATOMS: atom_id res chain seq x y z
N MET A 1 -13.00 5.97 -12.65
CA MET A 1 -12.10 4.81 -12.51
C MET A 1 -10.92 5.08 -11.57
N GLY A 2 -10.23 6.24 -11.65
CA GLY A 2 -9.07 6.54 -10.79
C GLY A 2 -9.29 6.42 -9.28
N LEU A 3 -10.40 6.94 -8.74
CA LEU A 3 -10.71 6.83 -7.30
C LEU A 3 -10.90 5.38 -6.81
N TYR A 4 -11.43 4.50 -7.65
CA TYR A 4 -11.59 3.07 -7.30
C TYR A 4 -10.24 2.35 -7.26
N ILE A 5 -9.33 2.69 -8.18
CA ILE A 5 -7.96 2.17 -8.21
C ILE A 5 -7.19 2.65 -6.97
N LEU A 6 -7.38 3.90 -6.56
CA LEU A 6 -6.80 4.44 -5.34
C LEU A 6 -7.30 3.70 -4.09
N MET A 7 -8.62 3.53 -3.92
CA MET A 7 -9.16 2.78 -2.79
C MET A 7 -8.65 1.34 -2.77
N PHE A 8 -8.59 0.70 -3.94
CA PHE A 8 -8.06 -0.66 -4.06
C PHE A 8 -6.59 -0.73 -3.63
N ALA A 9 -5.76 0.22 -4.08
CA ALA A 9 -4.35 0.27 -3.72
C ALA A 9 -4.13 0.48 -2.22
N ILE A 10 -4.92 1.35 -1.58
CA ILE A 10 -4.85 1.59 -0.13
C ILE A 10 -5.24 0.31 0.63
N VAL A 11 -6.38 -0.28 0.31
CA VAL A 11 -6.89 -1.48 1.00
C VAL A 11 -5.90 -2.64 0.85
N LEU A 12 -5.42 -2.88 -0.37
CA LEU A 12 -4.47 -3.96 -0.63
C LEU A 12 -3.12 -3.70 0.06
N GLY A 13 -2.63 -2.45 0.04
CA GLY A 13 -1.40 -2.04 0.71
C GLY A 13 -1.45 -2.30 2.22
N VAL A 14 -2.52 -1.89 2.89
CA VAL A 14 -2.70 -2.10 4.34
C VAL A 14 -2.81 -3.59 4.68
N ILE A 15 -3.57 -4.37 3.91
CA ILE A 15 -3.74 -5.82 4.15
C ILE A 15 -2.41 -6.55 4.00
N LEU A 16 -1.66 -6.28 2.93
CA LEU A 16 -0.37 -6.92 2.67
C LEU A 16 0.67 -6.53 3.71
N LEU A 17 0.70 -5.26 4.12
CA LEU A 17 1.59 -4.78 5.19
C LEU A 17 1.27 -5.47 6.53
N GLY A 18 -0.01 -5.49 6.92
CA GLY A 18 -0.44 -6.14 8.17
C GLY A 18 -0.15 -7.64 8.18
N SER A 19 -0.42 -8.32 7.06
CA SER A 19 -0.09 -9.74 6.87
C SER A 19 1.42 -9.97 6.93
N GLY A 20 2.21 -9.12 6.27
CA GLY A 20 3.67 -9.18 6.28
C GLY A 20 4.25 -9.05 7.69
N ILE A 21 3.79 -8.05 8.45
CA ILE A 21 4.21 -7.86 9.85
C ILE A 21 3.81 -9.07 10.72
N SER A 22 2.61 -9.61 10.54
CA SER A 22 2.16 -10.81 11.25
C SER A 22 3.07 -12.02 10.95
N LYS A 23 3.48 -12.19 9.69
CA LYS A 23 4.38 -13.26 9.25
C LYS A 23 5.79 -13.11 9.80
N ILE A 24 6.32 -11.88 9.91
CA ILE A 24 7.59 -11.60 10.58
C ILE A 24 7.52 -12.04 12.05
N LYS A 25 6.43 -11.72 12.76
CA LYS A 25 6.22 -12.16 14.16
C LYS A 25 6.16 -13.68 14.30
N GLN A 26 5.63 -14.39 13.31
CA GLN A 26 5.54 -15.86 13.27
C GLN A 26 6.86 -16.56 12.88
N ARG A 27 8.01 -15.84 12.88
CA ARG A 27 9.32 -16.32 12.39
C ARG A 27 9.36 -16.70 10.90
N GLN A 28 8.31 -16.41 10.13
CA GLN A 28 8.30 -16.54 8.66
C GLN A 28 8.83 -15.24 8.03
N THR A 29 10.07 -14.89 8.37
CA THR A 29 10.66 -13.55 8.13
C THR A 29 10.75 -13.22 6.65
N VAL A 30 11.21 -14.14 5.80
CA VAL A 30 11.38 -13.90 4.36
C VAL A 30 10.05 -13.55 3.69
N ILE A 31 9.02 -14.37 3.89
CA ILE A 31 7.67 -14.14 3.35
C ILE A 31 7.08 -12.84 3.91
N GLY A 32 7.28 -12.61 5.20
CA GLY A 32 6.78 -11.41 5.87
C GLY A 32 7.41 -10.12 5.33
N TYR A 33 8.72 -10.12 5.06
CA TYR A 33 9.39 -8.97 4.44
C TYR A 33 8.92 -8.73 3.01
N ILE A 34 8.75 -9.79 2.20
CA ILE A 34 8.23 -9.66 0.83
C ILE A 34 6.83 -9.04 0.84
N LEU A 35 5.91 -9.56 1.67
CA LEU A 35 4.56 -9.02 1.80
C LEU A 35 4.55 -7.57 2.30
N SER A 36 5.43 -7.24 3.24
CA SER A 36 5.58 -5.87 3.74
C SER A 36 6.07 -4.91 2.67
N ILE A 37 7.09 -5.30 1.88
CA ILE A 37 7.62 -4.47 0.78
C ILE A 37 6.54 -4.21 -0.28
N ILE A 38 5.80 -5.25 -0.67
CA ILE A 38 4.71 -5.11 -1.64
C ILE A 38 3.62 -4.19 -1.06
N GLY A 39 3.24 -4.35 0.20
CA GLY A 39 2.28 -3.49 0.88
C GLY A 39 2.70 -2.02 0.89
N ILE A 40 3.96 -1.74 1.21
CA ILE A 40 4.53 -0.38 1.18
C ILE A 40 4.48 0.19 -0.24
N ALA A 41 4.84 -0.59 -1.28
CA ALA A 41 4.82 -0.11 -2.65
C ALA A 41 3.42 0.35 -3.10
N PHE A 42 2.38 -0.40 -2.71
CA PHE A 42 0.98 -0.01 -2.95
C PHE A 42 0.59 1.28 -2.21
N LEU A 43 1.05 1.47 -0.98
CA LEU A 43 0.79 2.68 -0.21
C LEU A 43 1.52 3.91 -0.78
N ILE A 44 2.74 3.74 -1.28
CA ILE A 44 3.49 4.82 -1.96
C ILE A 44 2.78 5.22 -3.25
N PHE A 45 2.34 4.24 -4.05
CA PHE A 45 1.55 4.50 -5.26
C PHE A 45 0.26 5.27 -4.94
N ALA A 46 -0.49 4.84 -3.91
CA ALA A 46 -1.68 5.56 -3.47
C ALA A 46 -1.38 6.99 -2.98
N GLY A 47 -0.28 7.17 -2.23
CA GLY A 47 0.16 8.49 -1.78
C GLY A 47 0.51 9.42 -2.96
N TYR A 48 1.16 8.89 -3.99
CA TYR A 48 1.47 9.64 -5.21
C TYR A 48 0.21 10.07 -5.96
N ASP A 49 -0.76 9.17 -6.12
CA ASP A 49 -2.05 9.48 -6.75
C ASP A 49 -2.83 10.57 -5.98
N ILE A 50 -2.79 10.53 -4.63
CA ILE A 50 -3.40 11.59 -3.80
C ILE A 50 -2.75 12.95 -4.08
N ILE A 51 -1.42 13.00 -4.21
CA ILE A 51 -0.70 14.25 -4.50
C ILE A 51 -1.12 14.81 -5.87
N ILE A 52 -1.26 13.97 -6.88
CA ILE A 52 -1.73 14.39 -8.21
C ILE A 52 -3.14 14.96 -8.14
N ILE A 53 -4.06 14.26 -7.45
CA ILE A 53 -5.45 14.72 -7.30
C ILE A 53 -5.48 16.06 -6.56
N LEU A 54 -4.70 16.20 -5.48
CA LEU A 54 -4.61 17.42 -4.71
C LEU A 54 -4.08 18.57 -5.58
N HIS A 55 -3.00 18.35 -6.33
CA HIS A 55 -2.45 19.35 -7.23
C HIS A 55 -3.47 19.81 -8.28
N ALA A 56 -4.22 18.87 -8.87
CA ALA A 56 -5.27 19.18 -9.85
C ALA A 56 -6.48 19.94 -9.28
N LEU A 57 -6.70 19.93 -7.96
CA LEU A 57 -7.77 20.68 -7.31
C LEU A 57 -7.37 22.13 -6.96
N PHE A 58 -6.08 22.40 -6.84
CA PHE A 58 -5.53 23.71 -6.48
C PHE A 58 -4.84 24.45 -7.64
N ALA A 59 -4.67 23.79 -8.79
CA ALA A 59 -4.22 24.36 -10.06
C ALA A 59 -5.41 24.78 -10.92
#